data_AF-A0A6J8ALE3-F1
#
_entry.id   AF-A0A6J8ALE3-F1
#
_cell.length_a   1.000
_cell.length_b   1.000
_cell.length_c   1.000
_cell.angle_alpha   90.00
_cell.angle_beta   90.00
_cell.angle_gamma   90.00
#
_symmetry.space_group_name_H-M   'P 1'
#
loop_
_entity.id
_entity.type
_entity.pdbx_description
1 polymer ?
#
loop_
_entity_poly.entity_id
_entity_poly.type
_entity_poly.pdbx_seq_one_letter_code
_entity_poly.pdbx_strand_id
1 'polypeptide(L)'
;MIVLNILADVLYDLLRPDKPNVPPRNTCDITYLYNEHRTLNKHIPTNRWGRSWQNILRTDIAIGDDIERIRLTRNELQHSKAFKLDENRFNELCIIILDILKRFDQHNKPSKLYTDHLNEVLTSKVSAEEVKVVQHHIENEKKSELVIEVEIEHQLNVSPQ
;
A
#
# COMPACT_ATOMS: atom_id res chain seq x y z
N MET A 1 8.66 1.68 -2.63
CA MET A 1 8.83 1.07 -1.29
C MET A 1 8.59 2.05 -0.13
N ILE A 2 9.02 3.31 -0.21
CA ILE A 2 8.94 4.27 0.92
C ILE A 2 7.50 4.65 1.32
N VAL A 3 6.59 4.85 0.35
CA VAL A 3 5.17 5.15 0.64
C VAL A 3 4.50 4.02 1.43
N LEU A 4 4.84 2.75 1.16
CA LEU A 4 4.32 1.61 1.91
C LEU A 4 4.80 1.62 3.36
N ASN A 5 6.01 2.12 3.64
CA ASN A 5 6.51 2.26 5.01
C ASN A 5 5.71 3.32 5.78
N ILE A 6 5.39 4.45 5.16
CA ILE A 6 4.55 5.49 5.77
C ILE A 6 3.16 4.93 6.09
N LEU A 7 2.56 4.19 5.16
CA LEU A 7 1.26 3.57 5.38
C LEU A 7 1.31 2.45 6.43
N ALA A 8 2.39 1.68 6.50
CA ALA A 8 2.61 0.72 7.58
C ALA A 8 2.74 1.43 8.94
N ASP A 9 3.45 2.56 9.00
CA ASP A 9 3.58 3.33 10.23
C ASP A 9 2.24 3.85 10.75
N VAL A 10 1.42 4.36 9.84
CA VAL A 10 0.04 4.78 10.11
C VAL A 10 -0.77 3.63 10.72
N LEU A 11 -0.77 2.47 10.08
CA LEU A 11 -1.53 1.31 10.56
C LEU A 11 -0.99 0.79 11.89
N TYR A 12 0.33 0.83 12.10
CA TYR A 12 0.94 0.44 13.37
C TYR A 12 0.48 1.34 14.52
N ASP A 13 0.53 2.66 14.33
CA ASP A 13 0.12 3.62 15.34
C ASP A 13 -1.37 3.57 15.65
N LEU A 14 -2.19 3.26 14.64
CA LEU A 14 -3.61 2.99 14.84
C LEU A 14 -3.83 1.70 15.64
N LEU A 15 -3.03 0.65 15.41
CA LEU A 15 -3.21 -0.66 16.03
C LEU A 15 -2.77 -0.69 17.50
N ARG A 16 -1.68 0.03 17.82
CA ARG A 16 -0.98 -0.04 19.11
C ARG A 16 -1.88 0.20 20.34
N PRO A 17 -2.79 1.18 20.37
CA PRO A 17 -3.67 1.40 21.51
C PRO A 17 -4.62 0.23 21.76
N ASP A 18 -4.98 -0.51 20.71
CA ASP A 18 -6.00 -1.55 20.74
C ASP A 18 -5.44 -2.97 20.94
N LYS A 19 -4.14 -3.16 20.70
CA LYS A 19 -3.45 -4.43 20.83
C LYS A 19 -2.21 -4.26 21.73
N PRO A 20 -2.25 -4.68 23.01
CA PRO A 20 -1.15 -4.46 23.95
C PRO A 20 0.15 -5.23 23.61
N ASN A 21 0.09 -6.21 22.71
CA ASN A 21 1.23 -7.04 22.29
C ASN A 21 1.42 -7.01 20.77
N VAL A 22 1.49 -5.82 20.16
CA VAL A 22 1.94 -5.71 18.76
C VAL A 22 3.43 -6.07 18.70
N PRO A 23 3.89 -6.89 17.73
CA PRO A 23 5.31 -7.09 17.48
C PRO A 23 6.05 -5.76 17.25
N PRO A 24 7.39 -5.73 17.36
CA PRO A 24 8.15 -4.51 17.08
C PRO A 24 7.85 -3.94 15.68
N ARG A 25 7.72 -2.62 15.57
CA ARG A 25 7.35 -1.91 14.33
C ARG A 25 8.12 -2.37 13.09
N ASN A 26 9.43 -2.54 13.21
CA ASN A 26 10.31 -2.95 12.11
C ASN A 26 10.09 -4.41 11.64
N THR A 27 9.28 -5.18 12.36
CA THR A 27 8.91 -6.56 12.00
C THR A 27 7.50 -6.66 11.41
N CYS A 28 6.73 -5.58 11.46
CA CYS A 28 5.35 -5.55 10.98
C CYS A 28 5.31 -5.00 9.56
N ASP A 29 4.95 -5.84 8.59
CA ASP A 29 4.62 -5.38 7.25
C ASP A 29 3.16 -4.89 7.15
N ILE A 30 2.86 -4.19 6.05
CA ILE A 30 1.53 -3.62 5.81
C ILE A 30 0.42 -4.68 5.72
N THR A 31 0.75 -5.90 5.28
CA THR A 31 -0.20 -7.01 5.15
C THR A 31 -0.60 -7.55 6.52
N TYR A 32 0.38 -7.76 7.39
CA TYR A 32 0.18 -8.14 8.78
C TYR A 32 -0.68 -7.12 9.52
N LEU A 33 -0.31 -5.84 9.43
CA LEU A 33 -1.03 -4.76 10.10
C LEU A 33 -2.48 -4.63 9.63
N TYR A 34 -2.72 -4.76 8.32
CA TYR A 34 -4.08 -4.83 7.77
C TYR A 34 -4.89 -5.98 8.38
N ASN A 35 -4.30 -7.18 8.46
CA ASN A 35 -4.99 -8.36 8.96
C ASN A 35 -5.36 -8.23 10.45
N GLU A 36 -4.49 -7.61 11.24
CA GLU A 36 -4.76 -7.33 12.65
C GLU A 36 -5.92 -6.34 12.83
N HIS A 37 -5.94 -5.24 12.06
CA HIS A 37 -7.06 -4.29 12.07
C HIS A 37 -8.40 -4.94 11.74
N ARG A 38 -8.40 -5.81 10.73
CA ARG A 38 -9.59 -6.57 10.33
C ARG A 38 -10.03 -7.57 11.40
N THR A 39 -9.07 -8.18 12.10
CA THR A 39 -9.35 -9.15 13.17
C THR A 39 -9.95 -8.46 14.39
N LEU A 40 -9.42 -7.29 14.77
CA LEU A 40 -9.97 -6.48 15.86
C LEU A 40 -11.36 -5.92 15.51
N ASN A 41 -11.58 -5.59 14.24
CA ASN A 41 -12.86 -5.13 13.69
C ASN A 41 -13.48 -3.94 14.44
N LYS A 42 -12.63 -3.04 14.96
CA LYS A 42 -13.06 -1.81 15.64
C LYS A 42 -13.47 -0.70 14.67
N HIS A 43 -12.99 -0.77 13.43
CA HIS A 43 -13.32 0.15 12.34
C HIS A 43 -14.03 -0.63 11.24
N ILE A 44 -15.34 -0.45 11.10
CA ILE A 44 -16.11 -1.09 10.03
C ILE A 44 -16.21 -0.09 8.86
N PRO A 45 -15.61 -0.39 7.69
CA PRO A 45 -15.77 0.45 6.52
C PRO A 45 -17.23 0.46 6.03
N THR A 46 -17.56 1.44 5.22
CA THR A 46 -18.86 1.61 4.56
C THR A 46 -19.29 0.34 3.81
N ASN A 47 -18.34 -0.35 3.16
CA ASN A 47 -18.58 -1.62 2.45
C ASN A 47 -18.52 -2.87 3.35
N ARG A 48 -18.41 -2.70 4.67
CA ARG A 48 -18.37 -3.69 5.74
C ARG A 48 -17.27 -4.74 5.63
N TRP A 49 -16.60 -5.01 6.76
CA TRP A 49 -15.79 -6.20 6.97
C TRP A 49 -16.33 -6.99 8.17
N GLY A 50 -16.20 -8.31 8.15
CA GLY A 50 -16.34 -9.13 9.36
C GLY A 50 -17.69 -9.02 10.08
N ARG A 51 -17.80 -9.63 11.28
CA ARG A 51 -19.05 -9.76 12.05
C ARG A 51 -19.52 -8.42 12.62
N SER A 52 -20.84 -8.21 12.71
CA SER A 52 -21.44 -6.93 13.13
C SER A 52 -21.14 -6.58 14.59
N TRP A 53 -20.67 -5.34 14.83
CA TRP A 53 -20.73 -4.68 16.14
C TRP A 53 -21.80 -3.58 16.09
N GLN A 54 -22.57 -3.45 17.17
CA GLN A 54 -23.81 -2.67 17.19
C GLN A 54 -23.63 -1.18 17.56
N ASN A 55 -22.44 -0.71 17.93
CA ASN A 55 -22.23 0.67 18.41
C ASN A 55 -20.91 1.27 17.90
N ILE A 56 -20.86 1.68 16.63
CA ILE A 56 -19.69 2.31 16.01
C ILE A 56 -19.93 3.81 15.84
N LEU A 57 -19.00 4.64 16.32
CA LEU A 57 -19.07 6.10 16.15
C LEU A 57 -18.70 6.46 14.71
N ARG A 58 -19.27 7.53 14.13
CA ARG A 58 -19.01 7.94 12.73
C ARG A 58 -17.52 8.10 12.39
N THR A 59 -16.68 8.46 13.36
CA THR A 59 -15.22 8.56 13.21
C THR A 59 -14.56 7.23 12.86
N ASP A 60 -15.13 6.12 13.30
CA ASP A 60 -14.57 4.78 13.09
C ASP A 60 -14.85 4.27 11.66
N ILE A 61 -15.88 4.79 10.98
CA ILE A 61 -16.23 4.41 9.60
C ILE A 61 -15.23 5.01 8.61
N ALA A 62 -14.90 6.29 8.75
CA ALA A 62 -13.95 6.96 7.86
C ALA A 62 -12.55 6.34 7.95
N ILE A 63 -12.12 5.99 9.17
CA ILE A 63 -10.87 5.26 9.42
C ILE A 63 -10.93 3.87 8.79
N GLY A 64 -12.04 3.13 8.98
CA GLY A 64 -12.24 1.84 8.33
C GLY A 64 -12.15 1.92 6.81
N ASP A 65 -12.78 2.93 6.21
CA ASP A 65 -12.70 3.18 4.77
C ASP A 65 -11.28 3.49 4.31
N ASP A 66 -10.49 4.21 5.10
CA ASP A 66 -9.09 4.49 4.78
C ASP A 66 -8.20 3.25 4.83
N ILE A 67 -8.38 2.38 5.83
CA ILE A 67 -7.67 1.10 5.89
C ILE A 67 -8.01 0.27 4.64
N GLU A 68 -9.26 0.30 4.17
CA GLU A 68 -9.66 -0.39 2.93
C GLU A 68 -9.05 0.24 1.68
N ARG A 69 -9.02 1.58 1.58
CA ARG A 69 -8.35 2.27 0.47
C ARG A 69 -6.88 1.89 0.39
N ILE A 70 -6.18 1.86 1.53
CA ILE A 70 -4.77 1.42 1.60
C ILE A 70 -4.62 0.02 1.01
N ARG A 71 -5.45 -0.93 1.41
CA ARG A 71 -5.40 -2.31 0.91
C ARG A 71 -5.68 -2.38 -0.59
N LEU A 72 -6.75 -1.73 -1.05
CA LEU A 72 -7.14 -1.74 -2.46
C LEU A 72 -6.04 -1.17 -3.34
N THR A 73 -5.49 -0.01 -2.98
CA THR A 73 -4.37 0.61 -3.68
C THR A 73 -3.14 -0.30 -3.69
N ARG A 74 -2.77 -0.89 -2.55
CA ARG A 74 -1.62 -1.81 -2.47
C ARG A 74 -1.82 -3.04 -3.36
N ASN A 75 -3.03 -3.58 -3.42
CA ASN A 75 -3.35 -4.73 -4.27
C ASN A 75 -3.35 -4.37 -5.76
N GLU A 76 -3.93 -3.23 -6.13
CA GLU A 76 -3.87 -2.70 -7.49
C GLU A 76 -2.41 -2.56 -7.96
N LEU A 77 -1.56 -1.97 -7.13
CA LEU A 77 -0.14 -1.80 -7.45
C LEU A 77 0.63 -3.13 -7.53
N GLN A 78 0.35 -4.09 -6.64
CA GLN A 78 1.02 -5.41 -6.71
C GLN A 78 0.57 -6.23 -7.92
N HIS A 79 -0.68 -6.12 -8.34
CA HIS A 79 -1.25 -6.91 -9.43
C HIS A 79 -1.22 -6.19 -10.79
N SER A 80 -0.76 -4.94 -10.83
CA SER A 80 -0.50 -4.24 -12.09
C SER A 80 0.60 -4.97 -12.84
N LYS A 81 0.24 -5.57 -13.99
CA LYS A 81 1.20 -6.18 -14.92
C LYS A 81 2.06 -5.13 -15.63
N ALA A 82 1.59 -3.89 -15.68
CA ALA A 82 2.34 -2.80 -16.29
C ALA A 82 3.22 -2.14 -15.22
N PHE A 83 4.54 -2.09 -15.47
CA PHE A 83 5.48 -1.26 -14.71
C PHE A 83 5.24 0.25 -14.89
N LYS A 84 4.20 0.62 -15.67
CA LYS A 84 3.87 1.99 -16.02
C LYS A 84 2.52 2.36 -15.42
N LEU A 85 2.57 3.14 -14.36
CA LEU A 85 1.43 3.88 -13.86
C LEU A 85 1.25 5.13 -14.72
N ASP A 86 0.05 5.40 -15.20
CA ASP A 86 -0.21 6.65 -15.91
C ASP A 86 -0.12 7.86 -14.96
N GLU A 87 0.26 9.01 -15.50
CA GLU A 87 0.51 10.21 -14.69
C GLU A 87 -0.74 10.70 -13.96
N ASN A 88 -1.92 10.57 -14.59
CA ASN A 88 -3.18 10.95 -13.96
C ASN A 88 -3.48 10.05 -12.76
N ARG A 89 -3.34 8.73 -12.92
CA ARG A 89 -3.52 7.76 -11.85
C ARG A 89 -2.49 7.94 -10.74
N PHE A 90 -1.25 8.24 -11.07
CA PHE A 90 -0.24 8.60 -10.08
C PHE A 90 -0.67 9.80 -9.24
N ASN A 91 -1.12 10.87 -9.88
CA ASN A 91 -1.59 12.07 -9.18
C ASN A 91 -2.83 11.79 -8.32
N GLU A 92 -3.80 11.01 -8.82
CA GLU A 92 -4.95 10.56 -8.04
C GLU A 92 -4.52 9.78 -6.80
N LEU A 93 -3.60 8.83 -6.93
CA LEU A 93 -3.09 8.05 -5.81
C LEU A 93 -2.36 8.94 -4.80
N CYS A 94 -1.57 9.91 -5.25
CA CYS A 94 -0.92 10.88 -4.37
C CYS A 94 -1.94 11.69 -3.56
N ILE A 95 -3.03 12.16 -4.20
CA ILE A 95 -4.10 12.90 -3.52
C ILE A 95 -4.79 12.01 -2.48
N ILE A 96 -5.15 10.78 -2.85
CA ILE A 96 -5.78 9.81 -1.96
C ILE A 96 -4.89 9.54 -0.74
N ILE A 97 -3.61 9.26 -0.96
CA ILE A 97 -2.65 9.01 0.12
C ILE A 97 -2.54 10.24 1.01
N LEU A 98 -2.38 11.44 0.43
CA LEU A 98 -2.25 12.67 1.21
C LEU A 98 -3.47 12.91 2.12
N ASP A 99 -4.68 12.67 1.62
CA ASP A 99 -5.90 12.83 2.38
C ASP A 99 -6.03 11.81 3.52
N ILE A 100 -5.61 10.56 3.27
CA ILE A 100 -5.50 9.52 4.28
C ILE A 100 -4.53 9.97 5.38
N LEU A 101 -3.32 10.39 5.00
CA LEU A 101 -2.29 10.80 5.96
C LEU A 101 -2.73 11.99 6.81
N LYS A 102 -3.39 12.99 6.22
CA LYS A 102 -3.95 14.13 6.98
C LYS A 102 -4.94 13.69 8.06
N ARG A 103 -5.81 12.73 7.75
CA ARG A 103 -6.77 12.20 8.74
C ARG A 103 -6.03 11.44 9.84
N PHE A 104 -5.01 10.66 9.49
CA PHE A 104 -4.22 9.93 10.47
C PHE A 104 -3.30 10.82 11.32
N ASP A 105 -2.79 11.92 10.79
CA ASP A 105 -2.07 12.94 11.56
C ASP A 105 -2.98 13.50 12.67
N GLN A 106 -4.23 13.81 12.34
CA GLN A 106 -5.22 14.30 13.30
C GLN A 106 -5.63 13.22 14.32
N HIS A 107 -5.78 11.97 13.86
CA HIS A 107 -6.27 10.86 14.67
C HIS A 107 -5.19 10.31 15.61
N ASN A 108 -4.04 9.90 15.06
CA ASN A 108 -2.95 9.26 15.81
C ASN A 108 -2.12 10.27 16.61
N LYS A 109 -2.10 11.55 16.18
CA LYS A 109 -1.26 12.61 16.75
C LYS A 109 0.20 12.16 16.91
N PRO A 110 0.85 11.70 15.83
CA PRO A 110 2.22 11.21 15.90
C PRO A 110 3.17 12.36 16.27
N SER A 111 4.34 12.01 16.83
CA SER A 111 5.39 13.00 17.14
C SER A 111 5.98 13.65 15.90
N LYS A 112 5.93 12.96 14.75
CA LYS A 112 6.28 13.45 13.42
C LYS A 112 5.10 13.16 12.50
N LEU A 113 4.64 14.17 11.76
CA LEU A 113 3.49 14.02 10.86
C LEU A 113 3.84 13.08 9.70
N TYR A 114 2.90 12.22 9.33
CA TYR A 114 3.02 11.34 8.18
C TYR A 114 3.03 12.14 6.88
N THR A 115 2.28 13.25 6.84
CA THR A 115 2.27 14.18 5.70
C THR A 115 3.64 14.83 5.48
N ASP A 116 4.34 15.22 6.56
CA ASP A 116 5.71 15.72 6.47
C ASP A 116 6.66 14.66 5.93
N HIS A 117 6.54 13.41 6.41
CA HIS A 117 7.34 12.30 5.90
C HIS A 117 7.07 12.04 4.41
N LEU A 118 5.82 12.11 3.96
CA LEU A 118 5.49 12.00 2.53
C LEU A 118 6.09 13.14 1.72
N ASN A 119 6.01 14.39 2.21
CA ASN A 119 6.57 15.55 1.54
C ASN A 119 8.11 15.47 1.43
N GLU A 120 8.79 15.01 2.47
CA GLU A 120 10.23 14.72 2.43
C GLU A 120 10.56 13.73 1.32
N VAL A 121 9.77 12.67 1.18
CA VAL A 121 9.95 11.66 0.12
C VAL A 121 9.71 12.24 -1.26
N LEU A 122 8.64 13.01 -1.44
CA LEU A 122 8.31 13.65 -2.72
C LEU A 122 9.32 14.73 -3.15
N THR A 123 9.95 15.39 -2.18
CA THR A 123 10.93 16.47 -2.43
C THR A 123 12.38 15.98 -2.42
N SER A 124 12.63 14.77 -1.88
CA SER A 124 13.94 14.15 -1.94
C SER A 124 14.35 13.92 -3.40
N LYS A 125 15.55 14.37 -3.75
CA LYS A 125 16.12 14.06 -5.06
C LYS A 125 16.42 12.56 -5.08
N VAL A 126 15.78 11.83 -5.99
CA VAL A 126 16.14 10.44 -6.26
C VAL A 126 17.61 10.41 -6.66
N SER A 127 18.42 9.68 -5.92
CA SER A 127 19.85 9.57 -6.21
C SER A 127 20.07 8.79 -7.51
N ALA A 128 21.18 9.06 -8.20
CA ALA A 128 21.53 8.33 -9.42
C ALA A 128 21.64 6.80 -9.17
N GLU A 129 22.06 6.39 -7.97
CA GLU A 129 22.13 4.99 -7.56
C GLU A 129 20.74 4.36 -7.42
N GLU A 130 19.76 5.07 -6.83
CA GLU A 130 18.38 4.57 -6.75
C GLU A 130 17.73 4.45 -8.12
N VAL A 131 18.01 5.41 -9.03
CA VAL A 131 17.55 5.32 -10.43
C VAL A 131 18.14 4.08 -11.11
N LYS A 132 19.44 3.79 -10.93
CA LYS A 132 20.07 2.59 -11.50
C LYS A 132 19.46 1.29 -10.97
N VAL A 133 19.15 1.22 -9.67
CA VAL A 133 18.51 0.03 -9.07
C VAL A 133 17.13 -0.22 -9.67
N VAL A 134 16.34 0.84 -9.85
CA VAL A 134 15.02 0.76 -10.48
C VAL A 134 15.15 0.38 -11.96
N GLN A 135 16.07 0.99 -12.70
CA GLN A 135 16.32 0.67 -14.11
C GLN A 135 16.75 -0.80 -14.30
N HIS A 136 17.61 -1.31 -13.43
CA HIS A 136 18.04 -2.70 -13.47
C HIS A 136 16.87 -3.68 -13.23
N HIS A 137 15.97 -3.35 -12.29
CA HIS A 137 14.74 -4.14 -12.11
C HIS A 137 13.83 -4.10 -13.33
N ILE A 138 13.63 -2.93 -13.94
CA ILE A 138 12.84 -2.77 -15.17
C ILE A 138 13.42 -3.63 -16.30
N GLU A 139 14.74 -3.64 -16.47
CA GLU A 139 15.40 -4.43 -17.51
C GLU A 139 15.26 -5.94 -17.27
N ASN A 140 15.33 -6.38 -16.01
CA ASN A 140 15.17 -7.78 -15.67
C ASN A 140 13.72 -8.26 -15.89
N GLU A 141 12.72 -7.46 -15.52
CA GLU A 141 11.32 -7.81 -15.78
C GLU A 141 11.00 -7.84 -17.28
N LYS A 142 11.48 -6.87 -18.06
CA LYS A 142 11.33 -6.91 -19.53
C LYS A 142 11.95 -8.15 -20.17
N LYS A 143 13.10 -8.59 -19.67
CA LYS A 143 13.73 -9.84 -20.12
C LYS A 143 12.87 -11.06 -19.77
N SER A 144 12.27 -11.08 -18.59
CA SER A 144 11.36 -12.15 -18.18
C SER A 144 10.09 -12.20 -19.03
N GLU A 145 9.50 -11.05 -19.38
CA GLU A 145 8.34 -10.98 -20.29
C GLU A 145 8.68 -11.49 -21.70
N LEU A 146 9.84 -11.09 -22.25
CA LEU A 146 10.33 -11.58 -23.55
C LEU A 146 10.55 -13.09 -23.56
N VAL A 147 11.05 -13.68 -22.48
CA VAL A 147 11.24 -15.14 -22.37
C VAL A 147 9.89 -15.86 -22.38
N ILE A 148 8.90 -15.32 -21.67
CA ILE A 148 7.53 -15.89 -21.63
C ILE A 148 6.87 -15.81 -23.02
N GLU A 149 7.00 -14.70 -23.73
CA GLU A 149 6.46 -14.55 -25.09
C GLU A 149 7.09 -15.55 -26.07
N VAL A 150 8.42 -15.73 -26.01
CA VAL A 150 9.14 -16.70 -26.86
C VAL A 150 8.75 -18.14 -26.52
N GLU A 151 8.55 -18.50 -25.25
CA GLU A 151 8.08 -19.83 -24.86
C GLU A 151 6.65 -20.11 -25.32
N ILE A 152 5.75 -19.11 -25.28
CA ILE A 152 4.37 -19.24 -25.78
C ILE A 152 4.37 -19.42 -27.30
N GLU A 153 5.14 -18.62 -28.04
CA GLU A 153 5.26 -18.78 -29.50
C GLU A 153 5.86 -20.15 -29.88
N HIS A 154 6.85 -20.63 -29.12
CA HIS A 154 7.42 -21.94 -29.36
C HIS A 154 6.35 -23.03 -29.16
N GLN A 155 5.62 -23.02 -28.05
CA GLN A 155 4.56 -24.02 -27.77
C GLN A 155 3.41 -24.01 -28.79
N LEU A 156 3.06 -22.84 -29.34
CA LEU A 156 2.04 -22.73 -30.39
C LEU A 156 2.51 -23.27 -31.75
N ASN A 157 3.83 -23.22 -32.03
CA ASN A 157 4.41 -23.74 -33.27
C ASN A 157 4.78 -25.23 -33.22
N VAL A 158 4.78 -25.90 -32.06
CA VAL A 158 5.07 -27.35 -31.94
C VAL A 158 3.82 -28.25 -31.89
N SER A 159 2.60 -27.72 -32.08
CA SER A 159 1.40 -28.58 -32.22
C SER A 159 1.46 -29.32 -33.57
N PRO A 160 1.65 -30.65 -33.60
CA PRO A 160 1.66 -31.40 -34.85
C PRO A 160 0.22 -31.54 -35.38
N GLN A 161 0.04 -31.34 -36.69
CA GLN A 161 -1.12 -31.83 -37.44
C GLN A 161 -1.17 -33.35 -37.46
#